data_AF-W1RNI7-F1
#
_entry.id   AF-W1RNI7-F1
#
_cell.length_a   1.000
_cell.length_b   1.000
_cell.length_c   1.000
_cell.angle_alpha   90.00
_cell.angle_beta   90.00
_cell.angle_gamma   90.00
#
_symmetry.space_group_name_H-M   'P 1'
#
loop_
_entity.id
_entity.type
_entity.pdbx_description
1 polymer ?
#
loop_
_entity_poly.entity_id
_entity_poly.type
_entity_poly.pdbx_seq_one_letter_code
_entity_poly.pdbx_strand_id
1 'polypeptide(L)'
;MEKLWLGASVDDAKYVFLLPNVPVLPDNIDRPLTIKPNVSQLIELNGNHWRKIFTIMAKLVVVGDCDWRTCRDEKLFDSVGVAFSLDQVDGYKGVLFIVGNTFREVMPISDRANEVGSKCLAHVAYPVIWCPYLDYRQFPNILIETLREYILEK
;
A
#
# COMPACT_ATOMS: atom_id res chain seq x y z
N MET A 1 -5.06 -4.89 19.94
CA MET A 1 -4.89 -4.69 18.49
C MET A 1 -3.65 -3.86 18.30
N GLU A 2 -2.60 -4.42 17.72
CA GLU A 2 -1.42 -3.63 17.35
C GLU A 2 -1.84 -2.58 16.32
N LYS A 3 -1.39 -1.34 16.52
CA LYS A 3 -1.70 -0.25 15.60
C LYS A 3 -0.90 -0.45 14.31
N LEU A 4 -1.52 -0.18 13.16
CA LEU A 4 -0.78 -0.04 11.91
C LEU A 4 0.35 0.98 12.10
N TRP A 5 1.51 0.67 11.54
CA TRP A 5 2.72 1.44 11.84
C TRP A 5 2.75 2.79 11.16
N LEU A 6 2.07 2.96 10.02
CA LEU A 6 1.88 4.27 9.37
C LEU A 6 0.47 4.39 8.84
N GLY A 7 0.02 5.64 8.66
CA GLY A 7 -1.23 5.94 7.99
C GLY A 7 -2.48 5.82 8.86
N ALA A 8 -3.61 5.47 8.25
CA ALA A 8 -4.88 5.22 8.91
C ALA A 8 -4.74 4.08 9.94
N SER A 9 -5.58 4.07 10.98
CA SER A 9 -5.64 2.95 11.91
C SER A 9 -6.24 1.72 11.20
N VAL A 10 -6.10 0.52 11.77
CA VAL A 10 -6.70 -0.70 11.17
C VAL A 10 -8.24 -0.60 11.06
N ASP A 11 -8.87 0.17 11.95
CA ASP A 11 -10.32 0.37 11.97
C ASP A 11 -10.79 1.43 10.96
N ASP A 12 -9.94 2.43 10.67
CA ASP A 12 -10.26 3.52 9.74
C ASP A 12 -9.76 3.27 8.31
N ALA A 13 -8.76 2.39 8.14
CA ALA A 13 -8.12 2.13 6.86
C ALA A 13 -9.08 1.40 5.91
N LYS A 14 -9.34 1.99 4.75
CA LYS A 14 -10.02 1.32 3.63
C LYS A 14 -9.08 0.38 2.87
N TYR A 15 -7.80 0.77 2.82
CA TYR A 15 -6.74 0.01 2.19
C TYR A 15 -5.57 -0.14 3.15
N VAL A 16 -4.95 -1.32 3.20
CA VAL A 16 -3.68 -1.53 3.89
C VAL A 16 -2.65 -2.08 2.92
N PHE A 17 -1.44 -1.51 2.95
CA PHE A 17 -0.29 -2.04 2.23
C PHE A 17 0.65 -2.74 3.23
N LEU A 18 0.80 -4.04 3.09
CA LEU A 18 1.80 -4.83 3.80
C LEU A 18 3.12 -4.80 3.01
N LEU A 19 4.08 -4.02 3.51
CA LEU A 19 5.38 -3.79 2.91
C LEU A 19 6.47 -4.57 3.65
N PRO A 20 7.55 -5.01 2.97
CA PRO A 20 8.62 -5.76 3.62
C PRO A 20 9.65 -4.89 4.34
N ASN A 21 9.69 -3.58 4.07
CA ASN A 21 10.70 -2.67 4.60
C ASN A 21 10.03 -1.46 5.24
N VAL A 22 10.52 -1.07 6.41
CA VAL A 22 10.09 0.11 7.16
C VAL A 22 10.86 1.35 6.65
N PRO A 23 10.23 2.52 6.46
CA PRO A 23 10.97 3.73 6.15
C PRO A 23 11.78 4.20 7.37
N VAL A 24 12.82 4.98 7.13
CA VAL A 24 13.38 5.84 8.16
C VAL A 24 12.28 6.79 8.61
N LEU A 25 12.06 6.87 9.92
CA LEU A 25 11.07 7.76 10.53
C LEU A 25 11.77 9.01 11.09
N PRO A 26 11.12 10.18 11.08
CA PRO A 26 11.64 11.37 11.74
C PRO A 26 11.86 11.17 13.24
N ASP A 27 12.90 11.80 13.80
CA ASP A 27 13.33 11.63 15.21
C ASP A 27 12.27 12.07 16.24
N ASN A 28 11.33 12.92 15.83
CA ASN A 28 10.26 13.46 16.70
C ASN A 28 9.01 12.58 16.75
N ILE A 29 9.07 11.37 16.20
CA ILE A 29 7.95 10.44 16.14
C ILE A 29 8.20 9.26 17.08
N ASP A 30 7.73 9.41 18.32
CA ASP A 30 7.71 8.34 19.31
C ASP A 30 6.62 7.31 19.02
N ARG A 31 6.92 6.05 19.35
CA ARG A 31 5.99 4.92 19.26
C ARG A 31 5.14 4.86 20.54
N PRO A 32 3.82 4.61 20.44
CA PRO A 32 2.99 4.54 19.23
C PRO A 32 2.75 5.94 18.63
N LEU A 33 2.66 6.02 17.30
CA LEU A 33 2.51 7.27 16.54
C LEU A 33 1.41 8.17 17.14
N THR A 34 1.80 9.16 17.93
CA THR A 34 0.89 10.20 18.42
C THR A 34 0.69 11.27 17.35
N ILE A 35 1.70 11.44 16.48
CA ILE A 35 1.68 12.31 15.30
C ILE A 35 1.96 11.43 14.09
N LYS A 36 1.04 11.44 13.12
CA LYS A 36 1.24 10.73 11.84
C LYS A 36 2.18 11.57 10.97
N PRO A 37 3.30 11.02 10.48
CA PRO A 37 4.15 11.76 9.55
C PRO A 37 3.38 12.06 8.26
N ASN A 38 3.54 13.27 7.72
CA ASN A 38 3.05 13.54 6.36
C ASN A 38 3.95 12.81 5.34
N VAL A 39 3.35 12.33 4.25
CA VAL A 39 4.05 11.66 3.15
C VAL A 39 5.24 12.46 2.62
N SER A 40 5.13 13.79 2.54
CA SER A 40 6.20 14.68 2.09
C SER A 40 7.45 14.60 2.98
N GLN A 41 7.28 14.56 4.30
CA GLN A 41 8.40 14.39 5.26
C GLN A 41 9.06 13.03 5.12
N LEU A 42 8.26 11.97 4.93
CA LEU A 42 8.80 10.63 4.69
C LEU A 42 9.59 10.56 3.38
N ILE A 43 9.11 11.24 2.33
CA ILE A 43 9.81 11.31 1.04
C ILE A 43 11.13 12.08 1.17
N GLU A 44 11.14 13.19 1.89
CA GLU A 44 12.37 13.96 2.13
C GLU A 44 13.44 13.11 2.83
N LEU A 45 13.03 12.36 3.85
CA LEU A 45 13.93 11.54 4.66
C LEU A 45 14.41 10.27 3.95
N ASN A 46 13.57 9.67 3.11
CA ASN A 46 13.85 8.36 2.50
C ASN A 46 14.17 8.43 0.99
N GLY A 47 14.01 9.59 0.38
CA GLY A 47 14.34 9.87 -1.01
C GLY A 47 13.45 9.16 -2.04
N ASN A 48 14.04 8.95 -3.23
CA ASN A 48 13.33 8.50 -4.43
C ASN A 48 12.67 7.13 -4.27
N HIS A 49 13.19 6.27 -3.40
CA HIS A 49 12.63 4.93 -3.19
C HIS A 49 11.21 5.01 -2.64
N TRP A 50 11.03 5.65 -1.49
CA TRP A 50 9.72 5.81 -0.85
C TRP A 50 8.79 6.75 -1.60
N ARG A 51 9.33 7.74 -2.33
CA ARG A 51 8.53 8.53 -3.27
C ARG A 51 7.79 7.67 -4.30
N LYS A 52 8.45 6.65 -4.86
CA LYS A 52 7.82 5.74 -5.84
C LYS A 52 6.70 4.93 -5.17
N ILE A 53 6.98 4.37 -3.99
CA ILE A 53 6.03 3.56 -3.22
C ILE A 53 4.75 4.36 -2.97
N PHE A 54 4.85 5.55 -2.38
CA PHE A 54 3.69 6.39 -2.08
C PHE A 54 2.97 6.89 -3.33
N THR A 55 3.70 7.19 -4.42
CA THR A 55 3.06 7.55 -5.68
C THR A 55 2.23 6.40 -6.26
N ILE A 56 2.74 5.17 -6.25
CA ILE A 56 2.00 4.01 -6.76
C ILE A 56 0.79 3.73 -5.87
N MET A 57 0.95 3.75 -4.54
CA MET A 57 -0.16 3.62 -3.61
C MET A 57 -1.27 4.64 -3.90
N ALA A 58 -0.91 5.93 -4.01
CA ALA A 58 -1.86 7.01 -4.29
C ALA A 58 -2.59 6.80 -5.62
N LYS A 59 -1.88 6.40 -6.68
CA LYS A 59 -2.51 6.11 -7.97
C LYS A 59 -3.50 4.95 -7.90
N LEU A 60 -3.21 3.90 -7.12
CA LEU A 60 -4.09 2.75 -6.98
C LEU A 60 -5.38 3.09 -6.21
N VAL A 61 -5.27 3.91 -5.16
CA VAL A 61 -6.38 4.15 -4.22
C VAL A 61 -7.16 5.44 -4.46
N VAL A 62 -6.67 6.34 -5.33
CA VAL A 62 -7.38 7.59 -5.61
C VAL A 62 -8.73 7.30 -6.29
N VAL A 63 -9.79 7.89 -5.74
CA VAL A 63 -11.18 7.70 -6.16
C VAL A 63 -11.68 8.93 -6.93
N GLY A 64 -12.48 8.70 -7.97
CA GLY A 64 -13.05 9.75 -8.80
C GLY A 64 -11.98 10.55 -9.57
N ASP A 65 -12.30 11.79 -9.89
CA ASP A 65 -11.42 12.71 -10.65
C ASP A 65 -10.40 13.45 -9.77
N CYS A 66 -10.11 12.93 -8.56
CA CYS A 66 -9.11 13.52 -7.68
C CYS A 66 -7.69 13.35 -8.27
N ASP A 67 -6.86 14.40 -8.20
CA ASP A 67 -5.45 14.29 -8.58
C ASP A 67 -4.72 13.36 -7.61
N TRP A 68 -4.04 12.34 -8.15
CA TRP A 68 -3.25 11.40 -7.36
C TRP A 68 -2.12 12.11 -6.61
N ARG A 69 -1.66 13.29 -7.05
CA ARG A 69 -0.64 14.07 -6.32
C ARG A 69 -1.20 14.63 -5.02
N THR A 70 -2.37 15.28 -5.08
CA THR A 70 -3.09 15.73 -3.89
C THR A 70 -3.43 14.55 -2.98
N CYS A 71 -3.87 13.43 -3.57
CA CYS A 71 -4.08 12.20 -2.80
C CYS A 71 -2.79 11.79 -2.06
N ARG A 72 -1.66 11.69 -2.76
CA ARG A 72 -0.36 11.31 -2.16
C ARG A 72 0.05 12.25 -1.03
N ASP A 73 0.01 13.56 -1.27
CA ASP A 73 0.68 14.54 -0.41
C ASP A 73 -0.18 14.94 0.80
N GLU A 74 -1.50 14.88 0.67
CA GLU A 74 -2.42 15.41 1.68
C GLU A 74 -3.35 14.35 2.28
N LYS A 75 -3.79 13.37 1.49
CA LYS A 75 -4.95 12.51 1.86
C LYS A 75 -4.64 11.02 1.97
N LEU A 76 -3.44 10.59 1.59
CA LEU A 76 -3.12 9.17 1.44
C LEU A 76 -3.36 8.44 2.76
N PHE A 77 -2.84 9.02 3.84
CA PHE A 77 -2.90 8.45 5.19
C PHE A 77 -4.23 8.67 5.93
N ASP A 78 -5.22 9.30 5.29
CA ASP A 78 -6.58 9.40 5.83
C ASP A 78 -7.34 8.08 5.67
N SER A 79 -7.04 7.31 4.63
CA SER A 79 -7.73 6.06 4.30
C SER A 79 -6.81 4.88 4.01
N VAL A 80 -5.50 5.11 3.93
CA VAL A 80 -4.50 4.08 3.73
C VAL A 80 -3.68 3.88 4.99
N GLY A 81 -3.60 2.64 5.45
CA GLY A 81 -2.65 2.20 6.46
C GLY A 81 -1.49 1.43 5.84
N VAL A 82 -0.36 1.36 6.54
CA VAL A 82 0.81 0.58 6.14
C VAL A 82 1.23 -0.34 7.29
N ALA A 83 1.36 -1.61 6.97
CA ALA A 83 1.85 -2.66 7.84
C ALA A 83 3.21 -3.17 7.36
N PHE A 84 3.98 -3.73 8.28
CA PHE A 84 5.29 -4.31 8.03
C PHE A 84 5.42 -5.76 8.55
N SER A 85 4.40 -6.27 9.22
CA SER A 85 4.29 -7.67 9.65
C SER A 85 2.86 -8.19 9.55
N LEU A 86 2.71 -9.51 9.53
CA LEU A 86 1.42 -10.18 9.32
C LEU A 86 0.46 -10.01 10.51
N ASP A 87 0.99 -9.93 11.73
CA ASP A 87 0.22 -9.71 12.95
C ASP A 87 -0.52 -8.35 12.95
N GLN A 88 0.02 -7.35 12.25
CA GLN A 88 -0.62 -6.03 12.14
C GLN A 88 -1.86 -6.02 11.24
N VAL A 89 -2.01 -7.03 10.39
CA VAL A 89 -3.14 -7.14 9.46
C VAL A 89 -4.07 -8.29 9.84
N ASP A 90 -3.81 -8.96 10.97
CA ASP A 90 -4.69 -9.99 11.48
C ASP A 90 -6.08 -9.43 11.76
N GLY A 91 -7.11 -10.12 11.26
CA GLY A 91 -8.50 -9.68 11.37
C GLY A 91 -8.90 -8.47 10.54
N TYR A 92 -8.00 -7.83 9.77
CA TYR A 92 -8.33 -6.67 8.93
C TYR A 92 -9.41 -7.03 7.88
N LYS A 93 -10.40 -6.15 7.71
CA LYS A 93 -11.59 -6.39 6.87
C LYS A 93 -11.63 -5.59 5.57
N GLY A 94 -10.75 -4.60 5.42
CA GLY A 94 -10.65 -3.81 4.19
C GLY A 94 -9.79 -4.51 3.13
N VAL A 95 -9.35 -3.73 2.13
CA VAL A 95 -8.55 -4.26 1.02
C VAL A 95 -7.08 -4.31 1.40
N LEU A 96 -6.50 -5.51 1.35
CA LEU A 96 -5.11 -5.75 1.73
C LEU A 96 -4.24 -5.94 0.48
N PHE A 97 -3.32 -5.01 0.25
CA PHE A 97 -2.24 -5.16 -0.71
C PHE A 97 -1.02 -5.81 -0.05
N ILE A 98 -0.57 -6.94 -0.57
CA ILE A 98 0.65 -7.60 -0.12
C ILE A 98 1.71 -7.39 -1.19
N VAL A 99 2.80 -6.73 -0.81
CA VAL A 99 3.76 -6.16 -1.76
C VAL A 99 5.04 -7.00 -1.81
N GLY A 100 5.44 -7.38 -3.02
CA GLY A 100 6.65 -8.18 -3.26
C GLY A 100 6.44 -9.66 -2.94
N ASN A 101 7.51 -10.37 -2.57
CA ASN A 101 7.46 -11.83 -2.32
C ASN A 101 7.79 -12.21 -0.87
N THR A 102 8.11 -11.25 0.00
CA THR A 102 8.61 -11.53 1.36
C THR A 102 7.65 -12.38 2.19
N PHE A 103 6.34 -12.18 2.05
CA PHE A 103 5.33 -12.89 2.84
C PHE A 103 4.77 -14.14 2.14
N ARG A 104 5.29 -14.50 0.96
CA ARG A 104 4.65 -15.48 0.05
C ARG A 104 4.66 -16.91 0.59
N GLU A 105 5.67 -17.27 1.37
CA GLU A 105 5.76 -18.60 2.00
C GLU A 105 4.73 -18.77 3.11
N VAL A 106 4.47 -17.70 3.88
CA VAL A 106 3.55 -17.72 5.03
C VAL A 106 2.10 -17.47 4.58
N MET A 107 1.91 -16.62 3.58
CA MET A 107 0.62 -16.29 3.01
C MET A 107 0.69 -16.50 1.49
N PRO A 108 0.48 -17.74 1.00
CA PRO A 108 0.55 -18.01 -0.43
C PRO A 108 -0.56 -17.28 -1.20
N ILE A 109 -0.31 -17.08 -2.49
CA ILE A 109 -1.32 -16.59 -3.42
C ILE A 109 -2.42 -17.63 -3.53
N SER A 110 -3.68 -17.21 -3.35
CA SER A 110 -4.84 -18.08 -3.49
C SER A 110 -4.94 -18.67 -4.90
N ASP A 111 -5.26 -19.96 -5.02
CA ASP A 111 -5.53 -20.61 -6.30
C ASP A 111 -6.73 -20.01 -7.05
N ARG A 112 -7.56 -19.23 -6.35
CA ARG A 112 -8.70 -18.50 -6.94
C ARG A 112 -8.35 -17.08 -7.37
N ALA A 113 -7.08 -16.67 -7.24
CA ALA A 113 -6.65 -15.34 -7.62
C ALA A 113 -6.65 -15.18 -9.14
N ASN A 114 -7.16 -14.04 -9.61
CA ASN A 114 -7.09 -13.66 -11.01
C ASN A 114 -5.78 -12.93 -11.26
N GLU A 115 -5.08 -13.28 -12.32
CA GLU A 115 -3.91 -12.53 -12.77
C GLU A 115 -4.34 -11.26 -13.49
N VAL A 116 -3.74 -10.13 -13.10
CA VAL A 116 -4.03 -8.81 -13.66
C VAL A 116 -2.73 -8.19 -14.14
N GLY A 117 -2.67 -7.86 -15.43
CA GLY A 117 -1.47 -7.38 -16.10
C GLY A 117 -1.04 -8.28 -17.26
N SER A 118 0.16 -8.05 -17.79
CA SER A 118 0.70 -8.82 -18.92
C SER A 118 2.15 -9.22 -18.69
N LYS A 119 3.07 -8.25 -18.67
CA LYS A 119 4.51 -8.48 -18.38
C LYS A 119 4.81 -8.52 -16.88
N CYS A 120 4.13 -7.68 -16.13
CA CYS A 120 4.15 -7.66 -14.68
C CYS A 120 2.73 -8.02 -14.23
N LEU A 121 2.61 -8.91 -13.25
CA LEU A 121 1.33 -9.46 -12.81
C LEU A 121 1.08 -9.11 -11.34
N ALA A 122 -0.14 -8.67 -11.06
CA ALA A 122 -0.74 -8.73 -9.74
C ALA A 122 -1.72 -9.91 -9.71
N HIS A 123 -1.95 -10.48 -8.53
CA HIS A 123 -2.89 -11.57 -8.32
C HIS A 123 -3.99 -11.11 -7.36
N VAL A 124 -5.23 -11.07 -7.84
CA VAL A 124 -6.36 -10.52 -7.11
C VAL A 124 -7.31 -11.63 -6.68
N ALA A 125 -7.40 -11.85 -5.37
CA ALA A 125 -8.41 -12.66 -4.71
C ALA A 125 -9.06 -11.80 -3.63
N TYR A 126 -10.03 -10.95 -4.05
CA TYR A 126 -10.60 -9.91 -3.21
C TYR A 126 -11.06 -10.45 -1.84
N PRO A 127 -10.76 -9.77 -0.71
CA PRO A 127 -10.15 -8.43 -0.61
C PRO A 127 -8.61 -8.41 -0.60
N VAL A 128 -7.94 -9.51 -0.92
CA VAL A 128 -6.48 -9.61 -0.91
C VAL A 128 -5.91 -9.45 -2.32
N ILE A 129 -4.91 -8.57 -2.46
CA ILE A 129 -4.23 -8.27 -3.71
C ILE A 129 -2.73 -8.48 -3.51
N TRP A 130 -2.19 -9.52 -4.14
CA TRP A 130 -0.75 -9.70 -4.26
C TRP A 130 -0.23 -8.87 -5.41
N CYS A 131 0.78 -8.04 -5.18
CA CYS A 131 1.34 -7.21 -6.24
C CYS A 131 2.87 -7.16 -6.20
N PRO A 132 3.53 -6.85 -7.33
CA PRO A 132 4.98 -6.68 -7.37
C PRO A 132 5.43 -5.57 -6.42
N TYR A 133 6.74 -5.48 -6.16
CA TYR A 133 7.24 -4.37 -5.36
C TYR A 133 6.89 -3.04 -6.01
N LEU A 134 6.52 -2.03 -5.20
CA LEU A 134 6.07 -0.72 -5.69
C LEU A 134 7.23 0.15 -6.20
N ASP A 135 7.89 -0.31 -7.26
CA ASP A 135 8.92 0.36 -8.04
C ASP A 135 8.58 0.22 -9.52
N TYR A 136 8.70 1.29 -10.30
CA TYR A 136 8.26 1.31 -11.71
C TYR A 136 8.88 0.26 -12.63
N ARG A 137 10.01 -0.35 -12.25
CA ARG A 137 10.59 -1.48 -13.01
C ARG A 137 9.76 -2.76 -12.87
N GLN A 138 9.10 -2.92 -11.73
CA GLN A 138 8.25 -4.08 -11.42
C GLN A 138 6.76 -3.74 -11.49
N PHE A 139 6.42 -2.46 -11.33
CA PHE A 139 5.06 -1.95 -11.28
C PHE A 139 4.89 -0.77 -12.25
N PRO A 140 4.92 -1.04 -13.57
CA PRO A 140 4.82 -0.01 -14.60
C PRO A 140 3.44 0.66 -14.59
N ASN A 141 3.32 1.87 -15.17
CA ASN A 141 2.04 2.60 -15.25
C ASN A 141 0.90 1.75 -15.84
N ILE A 142 1.19 0.93 -16.85
CA ILE A 142 0.18 0.02 -17.43
C ILE A 142 -0.40 -0.96 -16.40
N LEU A 143 0.42 -1.48 -15.48
CA LEU A 143 -0.07 -2.34 -14.41
C LEU A 143 -0.88 -1.55 -13.38
N ILE A 144 -0.50 -0.29 -13.11
CA ILE A 144 -1.26 0.60 -12.21
C ILE A 144 -2.66 0.83 -12.78
N GLU A 145 -2.75 1.18 -14.05
CA GLU A 145 -4.01 1.44 -14.75
C GLU A 145 -4.90 0.20 -14.77
N THR A 146 -4.39 -0.93 -15.28
CA THR A 146 -5.17 -2.17 -15.39
C THR A 146 -5.58 -2.72 -14.02
N LEU A 147 -4.69 -2.67 -13.01
CA LEU A 147 -5.05 -3.13 -11.66
C LEU A 147 -6.10 -2.22 -11.02
N ARG A 148 -5.96 -0.90 -11.19
CA ARG A 148 -6.92 0.07 -10.66
C ARG A 148 -8.31 -0.12 -11.28
N GLU A 149 -8.38 -0.30 -12.60
CA GLU A 149 -9.64 -0.62 -13.27
C GLU A 149 -10.27 -1.89 -12.70
N TYR A 150 -9.48 -2.96 -12.57
CA TYR A 150 -9.94 -4.24 -12.06
C TYR A 150 -10.50 -4.15 -10.62
N ILE A 151 -9.86 -3.39 -9.73
CA ILE A 151 -10.32 -3.26 -8.33
C ILE A 151 -11.50 -2.31 -8.16
N LEU A 152 -11.70 -1.35 -9.06
CA LEU A 152 -12.83 -0.41 -9.01
C LEU A 152 -14.13 -0.99 -9.59
N GLU A 153 -14.03 -2.01 -10.45
CA GLU A 153 -15.18 -2.74 -11.01
C GLU A 153 -15.77 -3.80 -10.04
N LYS A 154 -15.24 -3.92 -8.81
CA LYS A 154 -15.63 -4.93 -7.81
C LYS A 154 -16.19 -4.29 -6.54
#